data_AF-A0AAD4BFA6-F1
#
_entry.id   AF-A0AAD4BFA6-F1
#
_cell.length_a   1.000
_cell.length_b   1.000
_cell.length_c   1.000
_cell.angle_alpha   90.00
_cell.angle_beta   90.00
_cell.angle_gamma   90.00
#
_symmetry.space_group_name_H-M   'P 1'
#
loop_
_entity.id
_entity.type
_entity.pdbx_description
1 polymer ?
#
loop_
_entity_poly.entity_id
_entity_poly.type
_entity_poly.pdbx_seq_one_letter_code
_entity_poly.pdbx_strand_id
1 'polypeptide(L)' 'DSKALMKVYLNAVEGYIPDNMMCTFHAFLEFCYIARHNIITEDMLKDLEDTLEHFHKYCEIFIATNVRSNFVLP' A
#
# COMPACT_ATOMS: atom_id res chain seq x y z
N ASP A 1 -11.60 -5.44 -11.77
CA ASP A 1 -11.23 -6.74 -11.18
C ASP A 1 -10.17 -6.67 -10.07
N SER A 2 -9.06 -5.96 -10.28
CA SER A 2 -7.97 -5.82 -9.28
C SER A 2 -8.42 -5.39 -7.87
N LYS A 3 -9.36 -4.45 -7.76
CA LYS A 3 -9.87 -3.96 -6.46
C LYS A 3 -10.67 -5.00 -5.67
N ALA A 4 -11.34 -5.93 -6.35
CA ALA A 4 -12.05 -7.03 -5.68
C ALA A 4 -11.06 -8.06 -5.13
N LEU A 5 -10.02 -8.38 -5.90
CA LEU A 5 -8.93 -9.26 -5.46
C LEU A 5 -8.16 -8.68 -4.27
N MET A 6 -7.95 -7.35 -4.21
CA MET A 6 -7.35 -6.72 -3.03
C MET A 6 -8.16 -6.97 -1.76
N LYS A 7 -9.49 -6.84 -1.81
CA LYS A 7 -10.36 -7.10 -0.65
C LYS A 7 -10.32 -8.55 -0.21
N VAL A 8 -10.31 -9.49 -1.15
CA VAL A 8 -10.19 -10.92 -0.84
C VAL A 8 -8.85 -11.23 -0.19
N TYR A 9 -7.76 -10.70 -0.72
CA TYR A 9 -6.42 -10.92 -0.17
C TYR A 9 -6.26 -10.32 1.23
N LEU A 10 -6.68 -9.06 1.42
CA LEU A 10 -6.63 -8.38 2.71
C LEU A 10 -7.46 -9.13 3.76
N ASN A 11 -8.69 -9.52 3.45
CA ASN A 11 -9.53 -10.30 4.38
C ASN A 11 -8.91 -11.66 4.75
N ALA A 12 -8.10 -12.26 3.87
CA ALA A 12 -7.48 -13.55 4.15
C ALA A 12 -6.31 -13.47 5.16
N VAL A 13 -5.68 -12.29 5.28
CA VAL A 13 -4.55 -12.07 6.21
C VAL A 13 -4.94 -11.24 7.44
N GLU A 14 -6.19 -10.75 7.48
CA GLU A 14 -6.76 -10.03 8.62
C GLU A 14 -6.67 -10.88 9.90
N GLY A 15 -6.15 -10.29 10.98
CA GLY A 15 -5.91 -10.97 12.26
C GLY A 15 -4.64 -11.82 12.34
N TYR A 16 -3.93 -12.05 11.23
CA TYR A 16 -2.64 -12.75 11.21
C TYR A 16 -1.44 -11.79 11.20
N ILE A 17 -1.63 -10.57 10.70
CA ILE A 17 -0.59 -9.55 10.61
C ILE A 17 -1.02 -8.28 11.37
N PRO A 18 -0.08 -7.45 11.86
CA PRO A 18 -0.39 -6.18 12.47
C PRO A 18 -1.20 -5.27 11.52
N ASP A 19 -2.12 -4.48 12.07
CA ASP A 19 -2.98 -3.57 11.31
C ASP A 19 -2.17 -2.60 10.43
N ASN A 20 -1.02 -2.13 10.92
CA ASN A 20 -0.15 -1.26 10.13
C ASN A 20 0.43 -1.97 8.89
N MET A 21 0.66 -3.29 8.93
CA MET A 21 1.05 -4.04 7.72
C MET A 21 -0.10 -4.09 6.72
N MET A 22 -1.33 -4.26 7.19
CA MET A 22 -2.54 -4.19 6.36
C MET A 22 -2.67 -2.82 5.69
N CYS A 23 -2.49 -1.73 6.45
CA CYS A 23 -2.49 -0.36 5.91
C CYS A 23 -1.38 -0.17 4.87
N THR A 24 -0.19 -0.72 5.11
CA THR A 24 0.91 -0.65 4.14
C THR A 24 0.57 -1.36 2.84
N PHE A 25 0.01 -2.58 2.92
CA PHE A 25 -0.42 -3.31 1.73
C PHE A 25 -1.52 -2.59 0.98
N HIS A 26 -2.51 -2.03 1.69
CA HIS A 26 -3.57 -1.24 1.08
C HIS A 26 -3.00 -0.05 0.30
N ALA A 27 -2.16 0.76 0.94
CA ALA A 27 -1.55 1.94 0.31
C ALA A 27 -0.72 1.57 -0.93
N PHE A 28 0.11 0.52 -0.85
CA PHE A 28 0.91 0.04 -1.98
C PHE A 28 0.05 -0.45 -3.16
N LEU A 29 -0.99 -1.21 -2.83
CA LEU A 29 -1.90 -1.78 -3.82
C LEU A 29 -2.72 -0.67 -4.50
N GLU A 30 -3.19 0.32 -3.75
CA GLU A 30 -3.89 1.49 -4.27
C GLU A 30 -3.00 2.35 -5.16
N PHE A 31 -1.75 2.62 -4.75
CA PHE A 31 -0.75 3.26 -5.60
C PHE A 31 -0.58 2.52 -6.92
N CYS A 32 -0.36 1.20 -6.86
CA CYS A 32 -0.21 0.35 -8.05
C CYS A 32 -1.48 0.36 -8.93
N TYR A 33 -2.66 0.52 -8.34
CA TYR A 33 -3.91 0.62 -9.09
C TYR A 33 -3.96 1.93 -9.88
N ILE A 34 -3.67 3.06 -9.23
CA ILE A 34 -3.70 4.39 -9.87
C ILE A 34 -2.59 4.47 -10.94
N ALA A 35 -1.37 4.03 -10.64
CA ALA A 35 -0.24 4.07 -11.56
C ALA A 35 -0.46 3.22 -12.84
N ARG A 36 -1.39 2.26 -12.82
CA ARG A 36 -1.73 1.41 -13.97
C ARG A 36 -2.83 2.00 -14.85
N HIS A 37 -3.41 3.15 -14.53
CA HIS A 37 -4.38 3.80 -15.39
C HIS A 37 -3.74 4.26 -16.72
N ASN A 38 -4.47 4.08 -17.83
CA ASN A 38 -4.00 4.48 -19.17
C ASN A 38 -3.85 6.00 -19.34
N ILE A 39 -4.58 6.78 -18.54
CA ILE A 39 -4.54 8.24 -18.52
C ILE A 39 -4.48 8.64 -17.06
N ILE A 40 -3.42 9.36 -16.68
CA ILE A 40 -3.24 9.91 -15.34
C ILE A 40 -3.59 11.40 -15.43
N THR A 41 -4.57 11.82 -14.65
CA THR A 41 -4.95 13.23 -14.49
C THR A 41 -4.16 13.88 -13.35
N GLU A 42 -4.20 15.21 -13.23
CA GLU A 42 -3.58 15.92 -12.09
C GLU A 42 -4.14 15.46 -10.74
N ASP A 43 -5.43 15.14 -10.66
CA ASP A 43 -6.03 14.62 -9.43
C ASP A 43 -5.49 13.22 -9.10
N MET A 44 -5.28 12.36 -10.09
CA MET A 44 -4.64 11.04 -9.88
C MET A 44 -3.19 11.16 -9.46
N LEU A 45 -2.48 12.21 -9.88
CA LEU A 45 -1.12 12.51 -9.41
C LEU A 45 -1.12 12.83 -7.91
N LYS A 46 -2.09 13.62 -7.43
CA LYS A 46 -2.27 13.85 -5.99
C LYS A 46 -2.62 12.56 -5.26
N ASP A 47 -3.52 11.76 -5.79
CA ASP A 47 -3.87 10.46 -5.20
C ASP A 47 -2.64 9.52 -5.13
N LEU A 48 -1.74 9.57 -6.11
CA LEU A 48 -0.46 8.84 -6.09
C LEU A 48 0.48 9.34 -5.00
N GLU A 49 0.61 10.65 -4.83
CA GLU A 49 1.42 11.25 -3.76
C GLU A 49 0.85 10.88 -2.38
N ASP A 50 -0.46 11.01 -2.18
CA ASP A 50 -1.15 10.68 -0.93
C ASP A 50 -1.02 9.18 -0.59
N THR A 51 -1.13 8.31 -1.58
CA THR A 51 -0.95 6.86 -1.38
C THR A 51 0.50 6.48 -1.11
N LEU A 52 1.47 7.18 -1.73
CA LEU A 52 2.88 6.99 -1.45
C LEU A 52 3.25 7.46 -0.03
N GLU A 53 2.75 8.62 0.41
CA GLU A 53 2.96 9.12 1.77
C GLU A 53 2.37 8.17 2.81
N HIS A 54 1.16 7.65 2.57
CA HIS A 54 0.57 6.62 3.41
C HIS A 54 1.42 5.34 3.45
N PHE A 55 1.98 4.90 2.32
CA PHE A 55 2.86 3.74 2.29
C PHE A 55 4.10 3.97 3.17
N HIS A 56 4.77 5.11 3.04
CA HIS A 56 5.94 5.44 3.86
C HIS A 56 5.64 5.50 5.35
N LYS A 57 4.48 6.06 5.71
CA LYS A 57 4.03 6.13 7.10
C LYS A 57 3.87 4.76 7.73
N TYR A 58 3.29 3.80 7.00
CA TYR A 58 2.96 2.50 7.59
C TYR A 58 4.06 1.45 7.39
N CYS A 59 4.93 1.58 6.38
CA CYS A 59 5.94 0.56 6.07
C CYS A 59 6.98 0.36 7.18
N GLU A 60 7.17 1.34 8.06
CA GLU A 60 8.05 1.22 9.24
C GLU A 60 7.69 0.01 10.13
N ILE A 61 6.44 -0.46 10.10
CA ILE A 61 6.03 -1.66 10.84
C ILE A 61 6.86 -2.89 10.49
N PHE A 62 7.33 -3.01 9.24
CA PHE A 62 8.16 -4.14 8.82
C PHE A 62 9.56 -4.08 9.42
N ILE A 63 10.05 -2.88 9.76
CA ILE A 63 11.29 -2.70 10.52
C ILE A 63 11.03 -3.04 11.99
N ALA A 64 9.94 -2.49 12.56
CA ALA A 64 9.58 -2.73 13.97
C ALA A 64 9.34 -4.23 14.29
N THR A 65 8.83 -4.99 13.34
CA THR A 65 8.61 -6.43 13.45
C THR A 65 9.81 -7.28 13.01
N ASN A 66 10.95 -6.65 12.70
CA ASN A 66 12.17 -7.30 12.20
C ASN A 66 11.97 -8.13 10.92
N VAL A 67 10.91 -7.86 10.15
CA VAL A 67 10.68 -8.49 8.85
C VAL A 67 11.68 -7.98 7.81
N ARG A 68 12.10 -6.70 7.91
CA ARG A 68 13.08 -6.08 7.00
C ARG A 68 13.97 -5.08 7.73
N SER A 69 15.23 -4.97 7.30
CA SER A 69 16.21 -4.08 7.94
C SER A 69 16.09 -2.61 7.50
N ASN A 70 15.66 -2.35 6.26
CA ASN A 70 15.43 -1.00 5.73
C ASN A 70 14.53 -1.02 4.49
N PHE A 71 13.99 0.12 4.10
CA PHE A 71 13.36 0.34 2.79
C PHE A 71 14.28 1.20 1.92
N VAL A 72 14.32 0.90 0.61
CA VAL A 72 15.12 1.64 -0.38
C VAL A 72 14.24 2.18 -1.50
N LEU A 73 12.94 2.34 -1.24
CA LEU A 73 11.99 2.93 -2.17
C LEU A 73 11.88 4.42 -1.87
N PRO A 74 11.96 5.30 -2.90
CA PRO A 74 11.82 6.75 -2.73
C PRO A 74 10.40 7.16 -2.39
#